data_AF-A0A9Y1BLI0-F1
#
_entry.id   AF-A0A9Y1BLI0-F1
#
_cell.length_a   1.000
_cell.length_b   1.000
_cell.length_c   1.000
_cell.angle_alpha   90.00
_cell.angle_beta   90.00
_cell.angle_gamma   90.00
#
_symmetry.space_group_name_H-M   'P 1'
#
loop_
_entity.id
_entity.type
_entity.pdbx_description
1 polymer ?
#
loop_
_entity_poly.entity_id
_entity_poly.type
_entity_poly.pdbx_seq_one_letter_code
_entity_poly.pdbx_strand_id
1 'polypeptide(L)'
;MEIPSELVVKIGAEGLTTYVDVHDCKDSLDAIILYVDEDFNVRSQVQAKQKEKKQEIGLNIPMPKKSELRKVFIDSIGYSPFNLQGLKIKDYLRQTQYIIEEKVIAKVKSKEHKYVSRLGFIEITALVSVEIDKDIVDTWFTQLANSFESLVVLDEEMLHYVATFLETRLDSSPQIRQLLELDLLLNSTISIIYSNETTIEIYQKNWREIIPEIDLTTHRIYKKLFILAKDNSSKKLLEIYNLLLEQITINLPFPAFLQACATFIMNGLMIINKMKFVTIPL
;
A
#
# COMPACT_ATOMS: atom_id res chain seq x y z
N MET A 1 -9.60 -12.69 -20.92
CA MET A 1 -8.56 -12.83 -21.95
C MET A 1 -8.29 -14.30 -22.10
N GLU A 2 -8.35 -14.84 -23.31
CA GLU A 2 -8.04 -16.25 -23.57
C GLU A 2 -6.52 -16.45 -23.62
N ILE A 3 -6.04 -17.62 -23.17
CA ILE A 3 -4.63 -17.98 -23.26
C ILE A 3 -4.33 -18.25 -24.75
N PRO A 4 -3.35 -17.56 -25.37
CA PRO A 4 -2.98 -17.80 -26.76
C PRO A 4 -2.55 -19.25 -26.97
N SER A 5 -2.98 -19.88 -28.06
CA SER A 5 -2.68 -21.29 -28.37
C SER A 5 -1.27 -21.51 -28.94
N GLU A 6 -0.57 -20.45 -29.32
CA GLU A 6 0.83 -20.48 -29.76
C GLU A 6 1.53 -19.20 -29.29
N LEU A 7 2.71 -19.35 -28.69
CA LEU A 7 3.55 -18.24 -28.23
C LEU A 7 4.42 -17.74 -29.39
N VAL A 8 3.94 -16.70 -30.08
CA VAL A 8 4.75 -16.01 -31.08
C VAL A 8 5.72 -15.08 -30.36
N VAL A 9 6.98 -15.50 -30.24
CA VAL A 9 8.08 -14.62 -29.77
C VAL A 9 8.41 -13.64 -30.90
N LYS A 10 7.63 -12.57 -31.00
CA LYS A 10 7.97 -11.38 -31.76
C LYS A 10 7.92 -10.19 -30.83
N ILE A 11 8.98 -9.37 -30.87
CA ILE A 11 8.94 -8.04 -30.27
C ILE A 11 7.82 -7.29 -31.03
N GLY A 12 6.76 -6.93 -30.32
CA GLY A 12 5.69 -6.12 -30.90
C GLY A 12 6.21 -4.74 -31.32
N ALA A 13 5.43 -3.98 -32.09
CA ALA A 13 5.80 -2.61 -32.49
C ALA A 13 6.09 -1.67 -31.28
N GLU A 14 5.66 -2.09 -30.09
CA GLU A 14 5.79 -1.43 -28.79
C GLU A 14 7.16 -1.65 -28.10
N GLY A 15 8.06 -2.49 -28.61
CA GLY A 15 9.35 -2.82 -27.96
C GLY A 15 9.24 -3.76 -26.75
N LEU A 16 8.12 -4.48 -26.63
CA LEU A 16 7.87 -5.43 -25.53
C LEU A 16 7.78 -6.88 -26.05
N THR A 17 8.24 -7.80 -25.21
CA THR A 17 8.13 -9.26 -25.36
C THR A 17 7.12 -9.79 -24.34
N THR A 18 6.18 -10.61 -24.80
CA THR A 18 5.17 -11.23 -23.94
C THR A 18 5.64 -12.60 -23.47
N TYR A 19 5.60 -12.83 -22.15
CA TYR A 19 5.81 -14.11 -21.51
C TYR A 19 4.52 -14.56 -20.84
N VAL A 20 4.22 -15.86 -20.85
CA VAL A 20 3.04 -16.40 -20.19
C VAL A 20 3.52 -17.44 -19.18
N ASP A 21 3.38 -17.19 -17.90
CA ASP A 21 3.61 -18.19 -16.86
C ASP A 21 2.31 -18.93 -16.58
N VAL A 22 2.25 -20.24 -16.82
CA VAL A 22 1.03 -21.04 -16.67
C VAL A 22 1.16 -21.90 -15.43
N HIS A 23 0.24 -21.72 -14.48
CA HIS A 23 0.16 -22.50 -13.25
C HIS A 23 -1.03 -23.46 -13.29
N ASP A 24 -0.76 -24.72 -12.98
CA ASP A 24 -1.77 -25.77 -12.96
C ASP A 24 -2.47 -25.77 -11.59
N CYS A 25 -3.65 -25.15 -11.51
CA CYS A 25 -4.50 -25.17 -10.32
C CYS A 25 -5.44 -26.40 -10.37
N LYS A 26 -6.02 -26.79 -9.23
CA LYS A 26 -6.89 -27.98 -9.13
C LYS A 26 -8.06 -27.95 -10.11
N ASP A 27 -8.65 -26.77 -10.35
CA ASP A 27 -9.90 -26.60 -11.12
C ASP A 27 -9.79 -25.57 -12.27
N SER A 28 -8.62 -24.98 -12.51
CA SER A 28 -8.37 -24.01 -13.58
C SER A 28 -6.90 -23.99 -14.01
N LEU A 29 -6.62 -23.57 -15.24
CA LEU A 29 -5.30 -23.03 -15.59
C LEU A 29 -5.32 -21.54 -15.28
N ASP A 30 -4.49 -21.13 -14.32
CA ASP A 30 -4.25 -19.73 -14.04
C ASP A 30 -2.95 -19.35 -14.72
N ALA A 31 -2.98 -18.35 -15.60
CA ALA A 31 -1.80 -17.85 -16.28
C ALA A 31 -1.51 -16.40 -15.88
N ILE A 32 -0.24 -16.06 -15.74
CA ILE A 32 0.25 -14.70 -15.57
C ILE A 32 0.94 -14.31 -16.87
N ILE A 33 0.35 -13.36 -17.59
CA ILE A 33 0.95 -12.78 -18.78
C ILE A 33 1.84 -11.62 -18.32
N LEU A 34 3.15 -11.75 -18.51
CA LEU A 34 4.14 -10.72 -18.24
C LEU A 34 4.50 -9.99 -19.55
N TYR A 35 4.49 -8.66 -19.50
CA TYR A 35 4.99 -7.81 -20.58
C TYR A 35 6.37 -7.32 -20.16
N VAL A 36 7.39 -7.70 -20.93
CA VAL A 36 8.80 -7.50 -20.58
C VAL A 36 9.46 -6.65 -21.66
N ASP A 37 10.27 -5.68 -21.28
CA ASP A 37 11.00 -4.85 -22.25
C ASP A 37 12.29 -5.50 -22.76
N GLU A 38 12.99 -4.79 -23.66
CA GLU A 38 14.27 -5.23 -24.23
C GLU A 38 15.38 -5.45 -23.18
N ASP A 39 15.26 -4.83 -22.01
CA ASP A 39 16.19 -4.94 -20.88
C ASP A 39 15.79 -6.07 -19.90
N PHE A 40 14.77 -6.87 -20.23
CA PHE A 40 14.20 -7.93 -19.38
C PHE A 40 13.49 -7.46 -18.10
N ASN A 41 13.07 -6.19 -18.04
CA ASN A 41 12.24 -5.69 -16.95
C ASN A 41 10.76 -5.98 -17.19
N VAL A 42 10.07 -6.52 -16.18
CA VAL A 42 8.62 -6.70 -16.23
C VAL A 42 7.94 -5.33 -16.09
N ARG A 43 7.23 -4.90 -17.14
CA ARG A 43 6.52 -3.61 -17.21
C ARG A 43 5.05 -3.71 -16.83
N SER A 44 4.43 -4.88 -17.03
CA SER A 44 3.02 -5.11 -16.73
C SER A 44 2.75 -6.60 -16.53
N GLN A 45 1.72 -6.92 -15.74
CA GLN A 45 1.24 -8.29 -15.56
C GLN A 45 -0.29 -8.36 -15.63
N VAL A 46 -0.81 -9.39 -16.29
CA VAL A 46 -2.26 -9.66 -16.42
C VAL A 46 -2.55 -11.11 -16.07
N GLN A 47 -3.52 -11.33 -15.19
CA GLN A 47 -3.99 -12.68 -14.86
C GLN A 47 -5.01 -13.14 -15.91
N ALA A 48 -4.77 -14.30 -16.52
CA ALA A 48 -5.69 -14.99 -17.41
C ALA A 48 -6.14 -16.32 -16.77
N LYS A 49 -7.38 -16.72 -17.01
CA LYS A 49 -7.94 -17.99 -16.52
C LYS A 49 -8.52 -18.78 -17.68
N GLN A 50 -8.14 -20.04 -17.80
CA GLN A 50 -8.72 -20.97 -18.78
C GLN A 50 -9.34 -22.16 -18.06
N LYS A 51 -10.55 -22.55 -18.49
CA LYS A 51 -11.35 -23.61 -17.86
C LYS A 51 -10.97 -25.03 -18.30
N GLU A 52 -10.10 -25.19 -19.29
CA GLU A 52 -9.72 -26.51 -19.82
C GLU A 52 -8.21 -26.71 -19.80
N LYS A 53 -7.77 -27.85 -19.25
CA LYS A 53 -6.36 -28.25 -19.17
C LYS A 53 -5.87 -28.71 -20.55
N LYS A 54 -5.09 -27.87 -21.23
CA LYS A 54 -4.09 -28.35 -22.20
C LYS A 54 -2.72 -28.17 -21.58
N GLN A 55 -1.95 -29.25 -21.59
CA GLN A 55 -0.62 -29.31 -21.00
C GLN A 55 0.35 -28.64 -21.97
N GLU A 56 0.86 -27.48 -21.61
CA GLU A 56 1.94 -26.82 -22.35
C GLU A 56 3.28 -26.89 -21.61
N ILE A 57 4.32 -26.94 -22.43
CA ILE A 57 5.73 -27.17 -22.09
C ILE A 57 6.23 -26.02 -21.21
N GLY A 58 6.89 -26.37 -20.10
CA GLY A 58 7.46 -25.41 -19.16
C GLY A 58 8.30 -24.34 -19.86
N LEU A 59 7.86 -23.10 -19.75
CA LEU A 59 8.53 -21.95 -20.34
C LEU A 59 9.74 -21.60 -19.47
N ASN A 60 10.93 -21.55 -20.09
CA ASN A 60 12.13 -21.02 -19.45
C ASN A 60 11.99 -19.49 -19.35
N ILE A 61 11.30 -19.03 -18.29
CA ILE A 61 11.29 -17.62 -17.92
C ILE A 61 12.70 -17.26 -17.47
N PRO A 62 13.40 -16.32 -18.15
CA PRO A 62 14.70 -15.87 -17.69
C PRO A 62 14.52 -15.25 -16.31
N MET A 63 15.17 -15.82 -15.29
CA MET A 63 15.23 -15.17 -13.98
C MET A 63 15.90 -13.80 -14.14
N PRO A 64 15.35 -12.74 -13.52
CA PRO A 64 16.01 -11.44 -13.47
C PRO A 64 17.47 -11.64 -13.05
N LYS A 65 18.41 -11.09 -13.83
CA LYS A 65 19.83 -11.08 -13.43
C LYS A 65 19.92 -10.38 -12.07
N LYS A 66 20.79 -10.87 -11.17
CA LYS A 66 21.11 -10.18 -9.92
C LYS A 66 21.74 -8.82 -10.25
N SER A 67 20.92 -7.79 -10.44
CA SER A 67 21.35 -6.39 -10.41
C SER A 67 21.44 -5.93 -8.96
N GLU A 68 22.41 -5.06 -8.68
CA GLU A 68 22.44 -4.36 -7.41
C GLU A 68 21.17 -3.50 -7.30
N LEU A 69 20.42 -3.65 -6.20
CA LEU A 69 19.21 -2.86 -5.96
C LEU A 69 19.60 -1.38 -5.84
N ARG A 70 18.91 -0.51 -6.58
CA ARG A 70 19.02 0.94 -6.40
C ARG A 70 18.63 1.28 -4.97
N LYS A 71 19.50 1.97 -4.24
CA LYS A 71 19.19 2.40 -2.86
C LYS A 71 18.48 3.75 -2.86
N VAL A 72 17.41 3.85 -2.09
CA VAL A 72 16.66 5.08 -1.84
C VAL A 72 16.54 5.26 -0.33
N PHE A 73 16.93 6.43 0.17
CA PHE A 73 16.79 6.79 1.57
C PHE A 73 15.53 7.62 1.74
N ILE A 74 14.69 7.24 2.69
CA ILE A 74 13.41 7.88 2.96
C ILE A 74 13.45 8.44 4.38
N ASP A 75 13.33 9.75 4.50
CA ASP A 75 13.16 10.42 5.80
C ASP A 75 11.76 10.13 6.34
N SER A 76 11.53 10.07 7.65
CA SER A 76 10.19 9.79 8.18
C SER A 76 9.55 11.04 8.77
N ILE A 77 8.35 11.41 8.30
CA ILE A 77 7.67 12.62 8.74
C ILE A 77 7.00 12.39 10.09
N GLY A 78 7.38 13.20 11.10
CA GLY A 78 6.83 13.13 12.45
C GLY A 78 7.21 11.86 13.22
N TYR A 79 8.24 11.15 12.77
CA TYR A 79 8.67 9.90 13.35
C TYR A 79 9.52 10.11 14.60
N SER A 80 9.13 9.42 15.67
CA SER A 80 9.85 9.36 16.93
C SER A 80 10.05 7.89 17.28
N PRO A 81 11.24 7.32 17.04
CA PRO A 81 11.44 5.88 17.17
C PRO A 81 11.32 5.43 18.63
N PHE A 82 10.46 4.45 18.89
CA PHE A 82 10.40 3.73 20.16
C PHE A 82 10.12 2.25 19.90
N ASN A 83 9.00 1.94 19.25
CA ASN A 83 8.60 0.59 18.88
C ASN A 83 9.33 0.08 17.64
N LEU A 84 9.43 0.92 16.61
CA LEU A 84 10.17 0.68 15.38
C LEU A 84 11.41 1.58 15.41
N GLN A 85 12.59 1.04 15.11
CA GLN A 85 13.86 1.77 15.08
C GLN A 85 14.49 1.84 13.69
N GLY A 86 14.02 0.98 12.78
CA GLY A 86 14.38 1.10 11.37
C GLY A 86 13.67 0.08 10.51
N LEU A 87 13.56 0.42 9.23
CA LEU A 87 12.82 -0.35 8.25
C LEU A 87 13.55 -0.33 6.90
N LYS A 88 13.89 -1.51 6.40
CA LYS A 88 14.49 -1.71 5.07
C LYS A 88 13.54 -2.53 4.23
N ILE A 89 13.20 -2.04 3.04
CA ILE A 89 12.30 -2.72 2.10
C ILE A 89 13.09 -2.96 0.83
N LYS A 90 13.39 -4.22 0.52
CA LYS A 90 13.93 -4.62 -0.77
C LYS A 90 12.77 -5.01 -1.66
N ASP A 91 12.65 -4.33 -2.77
CA ASP A 91 11.69 -4.58 -3.82
C ASP A 91 12.40 -5.09 -5.06
N TYR A 92 12.30 -6.40 -5.28
CA TYR A 92 12.91 -7.08 -6.40
C TYR A 92 12.14 -6.88 -7.72
N LEU A 93 10.85 -6.48 -7.68
CA LEU A 93 10.10 -6.16 -8.91
C LEU A 93 10.56 -4.83 -9.48
N ARG A 94 10.76 -3.84 -8.60
CA ARG A 94 11.16 -2.47 -8.98
C ARG A 94 12.67 -2.23 -8.86
N GLN A 95 13.44 -3.28 -8.57
CA GLN A 95 14.89 -3.26 -8.42
C GLN A 95 15.40 -2.16 -7.48
N THR A 96 14.66 -1.91 -6.39
CA THR A 96 14.90 -0.80 -5.47
C THR A 96 14.94 -1.29 -4.03
N GLN A 97 15.87 -0.77 -3.24
CA GLN A 97 15.94 -0.94 -1.79
C GLN A 97 15.65 0.40 -1.12
N TYR A 98 14.51 0.48 -0.44
CA TYR A 98 14.14 1.61 0.39
C TYR A 98 14.71 1.43 1.80
N ILE A 99 15.31 2.47 2.33
CA ILE A 99 15.86 2.51 3.70
C ILE A 99 15.15 3.66 4.40
N ILE A 100 14.18 3.32 5.24
CA ILE A 100 13.40 4.25 6.03
C ILE A 100 14.03 4.29 7.42
N GLU A 101 14.70 5.40 7.72
CA GLU A 101 15.43 5.76 8.95
C GLU A 101 16.08 4.61 9.77
N GLU A 102 17.40 4.68 9.99
CA GLU A 102 18.11 3.79 10.92
C GLU A 102 18.55 4.61 12.15
N LYS A 103 17.61 4.89 13.07
CA LYS A 103 17.90 5.62 14.32
C LYS A 103 17.86 4.67 15.51
N VAL A 104 19.01 4.07 15.80
CA VAL A 104 19.21 3.30 17.03
C VAL A 104 19.27 4.27 18.20
N ILE A 105 18.18 4.38 18.97
CA ILE A 105 18.22 5.03 20.27
C ILE A 105 18.91 4.07 21.24
N ALA A 106 20.12 4.42 21.68
CA ALA A 106 20.99 3.58 22.52
C ALA A 106 20.34 3.02 23.81
N LYS A 107 19.16 3.53 24.21
CA LYS A 107 18.43 3.10 25.40
C LYS A 107 17.35 2.04 25.14
N VAL A 108 16.91 1.85 23.89
CA VAL A 108 15.85 0.90 23.56
C VAL A 108 16.46 -0.33 22.91
N LYS A 109 16.40 -1.47 23.59
CA LYS A 109 16.86 -2.75 23.02
C LYS A 109 15.93 -3.15 21.88
N SER A 110 16.51 -3.47 20.74
CA SER A 110 15.76 -3.91 19.56
C SER A 110 16.26 -5.26 19.04
N LYS A 111 15.38 -5.92 18.30
CA LYS A 111 15.63 -7.17 17.60
C LYS A 111 15.33 -6.97 16.13
N GLU A 112 16.16 -7.57 15.28
CA GLU A 112 15.92 -7.60 13.85
C GLU A 112 14.93 -8.72 13.49
N HIS A 113 13.95 -8.38 12.66
CA HIS A 113 12.98 -9.29 12.12
C HIS A 113 12.99 -9.19 10.59
N LYS A 114 12.87 -10.34 9.93
CA LYS A 114 12.93 -10.44 8.47
C LYS A 114 11.66 -11.11 7.95
N TYR A 115 10.99 -10.45 7.02
CA TYR A 115 9.75 -10.90 6.40
C TYR A 115 9.88 -10.88 4.89
N VAL A 116 9.27 -11.87 4.25
CA VAL A 116 9.24 -11.99 2.80
C VAL A 116 7.78 -12.11 2.40
N SER A 117 7.38 -11.35 1.39
CA SER A 117 6.02 -11.42 0.84
C SER A 117 5.74 -12.79 0.24
N ARG A 118 4.46 -13.06 0.00
CA ARG A 118 3.99 -14.37 -0.47
C ARG A 118 4.66 -14.83 -1.77
N LEU A 119 4.88 -13.94 -2.74
CA LEU A 119 5.54 -14.30 -4.01
C LEU A 119 7.07 -14.11 -3.96
N GLY A 120 7.62 -13.65 -2.84
CA GLY A 120 9.06 -13.50 -2.66
C GLY A 120 9.67 -12.23 -3.23
N PHE A 121 8.85 -11.29 -3.71
CA PHE A 121 9.33 -10.09 -4.39
C PHE A 121 9.60 -8.90 -3.47
N ILE A 122 9.03 -8.91 -2.27
CA ILE A 122 9.28 -7.90 -1.24
C ILE A 122 9.95 -8.59 -0.05
N GLU A 123 11.10 -8.08 0.36
CA GLU A 123 11.76 -8.46 1.61
C GLU A 123 11.81 -7.24 2.54
N ILE A 124 11.20 -7.37 3.71
CA ILE A 124 11.23 -6.36 4.77
C ILE A 124 12.17 -6.81 5.88
N THR A 125 13.10 -5.94 6.26
CA THR A 125 13.89 -6.05 7.48
C THR A 125 13.50 -4.93 8.42
N ALA A 126 12.95 -5.28 9.58
CA ALA A 126 12.50 -4.33 10.59
C ALA A 126 13.31 -4.50 11.88
N LEU A 127 13.74 -3.38 12.46
CA LEU A 127 14.38 -3.34 13.77
C LEU A 127 13.34 -2.87 14.79
N VAL A 128 12.84 -3.78 15.62
CA VAL A 128 11.68 -3.54 16.50
C VAL A 128 12.10 -3.68 17.97
N SER A 129 11.51 -2.90 18.87
CA SER A 129 11.74 -3.01 20.32
C SER A 129 11.45 -4.42 20.82
N VAL A 130 12.33 -4.94 21.68
CA VAL A 130 12.19 -6.30 22.27
C VAL A 130 10.97 -6.43 23.18
N GLU A 131 10.34 -5.33 23.57
CA GLU A 131 9.14 -5.30 24.40
C GLU A 131 7.87 -5.66 23.62
N ILE A 132 7.92 -5.59 22.28
CA ILE A 132 6.78 -5.89 21.43
C ILE A 132 6.68 -7.40 21.21
N ASP A 133 5.48 -7.93 21.40
CA ASP A 133 5.19 -9.34 21.19
C ASP A 133 5.48 -9.76 19.74
N LYS A 134 6.19 -10.87 19.57
CA LYS A 134 6.62 -11.34 18.26
C LYS A 134 5.43 -11.62 17.33
N ASP A 135 4.32 -12.14 17.83
CA ASP A 135 3.16 -12.49 17.01
C ASP A 135 2.49 -11.22 16.44
N ILE A 136 2.53 -10.11 17.20
CA ILE A 136 2.10 -8.78 16.72
C ILE A 136 2.99 -8.33 15.56
N VAL A 137 4.32 -8.41 15.75
CA VAL A 137 5.31 -8.04 14.73
C VAL A 137 5.12 -8.90 13.47
N ASP A 138 5.02 -10.23 13.64
CA ASP A 138 4.86 -11.19 12.56
C ASP A 138 3.59 -10.89 11.74
N THR A 139 2.48 -10.55 12.41
CA THR A 139 1.22 -10.23 11.73
C THR A 139 1.33 -8.93 10.92
N TRP A 140 1.83 -7.85 11.54
CA TRP A 140 1.93 -6.54 10.88
C TRP A 140 2.84 -6.57 9.64
N PHE A 141 4.05 -7.11 9.79
CA PHE A 141 5.04 -7.07 8.71
C PHE A 141 4.76 -8.08 7.59
N THR A 142 4.09 -9.20 7.89
CA THR A 142 3.59 -10.11 6.85
C THR A 142 2.52 -9.42 6.01
N GLN A 143 1.56 -8.73 6.65
CA GLN A 143 0.54 -7.95 5.94
C GLN A 143 1.17 -6.86 5.09
N LEU A 144 2.15 -6.13 5.64
CA LEU A 144 2.83 -5.04 4.94
C LEU A 144 3.58 -5.54 3.70
N ALA A 145 4.37 -6.61 3.83
CA ALA A 145 5.12 -7.19 2.71
C ALA A 145 4.18 -7.63 1.59
N ASN A 146 3.08 -8.32 1.93
CA ASN A 146 2.07 -8.74 0.96
C ASN A 146 1.37 -7.54 0.31
N SER A 147 1.13 -6.47 1.07
CA SER A 147 0.47 -5.27 0.55
C SER A 147 1.38 -4.54 -0.43
N PHE A 148 2.67 -4.36 -0.12
CA PHE A 148 3.65 -3.77 -1.03
C PHE A 148 3.84 -4.56 -2.32
N GLU A 149 3.79 -5.90 -2.23
CA GLU A 149 3.87 -6.78 -3.40
C GLU A 149 2.68 -6.59 -4.35
N SER A 150 1.52 -6.20 -3.83
CA SER A 150 0.30 -5.98 -4.63
C SER A 150 0.22 -4.60 -5.30
N LEU A 151 1.04 -3.64 -4.87
CA LEU A 151 1.05 -2.30 -5.45
C LEU A 151 1.62 -2.34 -6.86
N VAL A 152 1.30 -1.34 -7.69
CA VAL A 152 1.96 -1.15 -9.00
C VAL A 152 3.22 -0.31 -8.82
N VAL A 153 3.14 0.75 -8.02
CA VAL A 153 4.25 1.65 -7.67
C VAL A 153 4.33 1.80 -6.16
N LEU A 154 5.54 1.74 -5.60
CA LEU A 154 5.82 2.20 -4.24
C LEU A 154 6.17 3.68 -4.32
N ASP A 155 5.19 4.52 -4.03
CA ASP A 155 5.36 5.96 -4.03
C ASP A 155 6.22 6.39 -2.84
N GLU A 156 7.32 7.07 -3.11
CA GLU A 156 8.24 7.57 -2.07
C GLU A 156 7.51 8.53 -1.12
N GLU A 157 6.56 9.34 -1.62
CA GLU A 157 5.77 10.28 -0.81
C GLU A 157 4.97 9.55 0.29
N MET A 158 4.39 8.40 -0.06
CA MET A 158 3.68 7.54 0.88
C MET A 158 4.61 6.86 1.88
N LEU A 159 5.80 6.44 1.44
CA LEU A 159 6.77 5.73 2.29
C LEU A 159 7.25 6.59 3.47
N HIS A 160 7.29 7.92 3.33
CA HIS A 160 7.61 8.85 4.42
C HIS A 160 6.69 8.71 5.65
N TYR A 161 5.49 8.14 5.49
CA TYR A 161 4.50 7.96 6.55
C TYR A 161 4.41 6.54 7.09
N VAL A 162 5.02 5.54 6.43
CA VAL A 162 4.93 4.12 6.83
C VAL A 162 5.55 3.87 8.20
N ALA A 163 6.74 4.42 8.46
CA ALA A 163 7.39 4.25 9.76
C ALA A 163 6.55 4.87 10.88
N THR A 164 6.07 6.09 10.69
CA THR A 164 5.21 6.79 11.67
C THR A 164 3.90 6.04 11.90
N PHE A 165 3.29 5.47 10.85
CA PHE A 165 2.09 4.64 10.98
C PHE A 165 2.37 3.41 11.86
N LEU A 166 3.39 2.61 11.51
CA LEU A 166 3.72 1.39 12.25
C LEU A 166 4.14 1.68 13.71
N GLU A 167 4.94 2.74 13.93
CA GLU A 167 5.37 3.18 15.25
C GLU A 167 4.19 3.30 16.24
N THR A 168 3.08 3.85 15.76
CA THR A 168 1.85 4.09 16.56
C THR A 168 0.88 2.90 16.63
N ARG A 169 1.24 1.76 16.03
CA ARG A 169 0.33 0.60 15.84
C ARG A 169 0.92 -0.74 16.24
N LEU A 170 2.24 -0.81 16.50
CA LEU A 170 2.93 -2.03 16.94
C LEU A 170 2.64 -2.45 18.39
N ASP A 171 1.76 -1.74 19.11
CA ASP A 171 1.32 -2.11 20.46
C ASP A 171 0.25 -3.21 20.49
N SER A 172 -0.34 -3.53 19.34
CA SER A 172 -1.48 -4.42 19.22
C SER A 172 -1.53 -5.11 17.85
N SER A 173 -2.12 -6.31 17.79
CA SER A 173 -2.36 -7.00 16.52
C SER A 173 -3.32 -6.19 15.63
N PRO A 174 -3.09 -6.17 14.29
CA PRO A 174 -3.90 -5.35 13.39
C PRO A 174 -5.36 -5.78 13.38
N GLN A 175 -6.24 -4.84 13.72
CA GLN A 175 -7.68 -4.96 13.58
C GLN A 175 -8.13 -4.58 12.17
N ILE A 176 -9.36 -4.97 11.78
CA ILE A 176 -9.94 -4.66 10.47
C ILE A 176 -9.83 -3.16 10.11
N ARG A 177 -10.10 -2.28 11.08
CA ARG A 177 -9.97 -0.83 10.87
C ARG A 177 -8.52 -0.42 10.57
N GLN A 178 -7.57 -0.96 11.30
CA GLN A 178 -6.15 -0.65 11.13
C GLN A 178 -5.60 -1.22 9.80
N LEU A 179 -6.14 -2.34 9.32
CA LEU A 179 -5.85 -2.85 7.98
C LEU A 179 -6.41 -1.94 6.89
N LEU A 180 -7.60 -1.36 7.10
CA LEU A 180 -8.12 -0.32 6.21
C LEU A 180 -7.25 0.94 6.27
N GLU A 181 -6.80 1.38 7.46
CA GLU A 181 -5.88 2.52 7.59
C GLU A 181 -4.57 2.27 6.81
N LEU A 182 -3.98 1.07 6.92
CA LEU A 182 -2.80 0.68 6.15
C LEU A 182 -3.09 0.73 4.65
N ASP A 183 -4.22 0.18 4.22
CA ASP A 183 -4.61 0.20 2.82
C ASP A 183 -4.84 1.64 2.28
N LEU A 184 -5.42 2.53 3.09
CA LEU A 184 -5.55 3.95 2.78
C LEU A 184 -4.19 4.63 2.66
N LEU A 185 -3.26 4.34 3.58
CA LEU A 185 -1.89 4.84 3.53
C LEU A 185 -1.21 4.45 2.22
N LEU A 186 -1.18 3.15 1.92
CA LEU A 186 -0.49 2.58 0.77
C LEU A 186 -1.05 3.05 -0.57
N ASN A 187 -2.32 3.45 -0.60
CA ASN A 187 -2.99 3.97 -1.78
C ASN A 187 -3.24 5.48 -1.69
N SER A 188 -2.60 6.22 -0.78
CA SER A 188 -2.90 7.63 -0.53
C SER A 188 -2.64 8.56 -1.72
N THR A 189 -1.73 8.18 -2.61
CA THR A 189 -1.39 8.95 -3.83
C THR A 189 -2.22 8.55 -5.06
N ILE A 190 -3.20 7.65 -4.90
CA ILE A 190 -4.11 7.23 -5.99
C ILE A 190 -5.58 7.12 -5.57
N SER A 191 -5.85 7.08 -4.27
CA SER A 191 -7.20 7.01 -3.72
C SER A 191 -7.84 8.37 -3.69
N ILE A 192 -9.10 8.45 -4.08
CA ILE A 192 -9.92 9.65 -4.03
C ILE A 192 -11.02 9.40 -3.00
N ILE A 193 -11.16 10.32 -2.05
CA ILE A 193 -12.25 10.29 -1.07
C ILE A 193 -13.35 11.26 -1.46
N TYR A 194 -14.57 10.86 -1.18
CA TYR A 194 -15.77 11.61 -1.52
C TYR A 194 -16.73 11.70 -0.34
N SER A 195 -17.36 12.85 -0.22
CA SER A 195 -18.51 13.09 0.66
C SER A 195 -19.58 13.87 -0.10
N ASN A 196 -20.82 13.82 0.37
CA ASN A 196 -21.92 14.64 -0.15
C ASN A 196 -22.59 15.45 0.97
N GLU A 197 -23.57 16.27 0.60
CA GLU A 197 -24.29 17.13 1.55
C GLU A 197 -25.02 16.30 2.61
N THR A 198 -25.63 15.19 2.20
CA THR A 198 -26.37 14.30 3.09
C THR A 198 -25.46 13.69 4.16
N THR A 199 -24.27 13.20 3.80
CA THR A 199 -23.32 12.63 4.77
C THR A 199 -22.75 13.70 5.70
N ILE A 200 -22.53 14.92 5.20
CA ILE A 200 -22.14 16.08 6.02
C ILE A 200 -23.21 16.39 7.06
N GLU A 201 -24.48 16.45 6.67
CA GLU A 201 -25.59 16.72 7.58
C GLU A 201 -25.76 15.63 8.63
N ILE A 202 -25.67 14.36 8.23
CA ILE A 202 -25.72 13.21 9.14
C ILE A 202 -24.61 13.32 10.19
N TYR A 203 -23.37 13.56 9.75
CA TYR A 203 -22.24 13.73 10.66
C TYR A 203 -22.46 14.91 11.61
N GLN A 204 -22.90 16.07 11.12
CA GLN A 204 -23.12 17.25 11.96
C GLN A 204 -24.18 17.06 13.05
N LYS A 205 -25.22 16.25 12.77
CA LYS A 205 -26.27 15.96 13.74
C LYS A 205 -25.82 14.89 14.74
N ASN A 206 -25.07 13.88 14.30
CA ASN A 206 -24.84 12.65 15.05
C ASN A 206 -23.37 12.40 15.42
N TRP A 207 -22.49 13.40 15.33
CA TRP A 207 -21.04 13.20 15.50
C TRP A 207 -20.64 12.55 16.83
N ARG A 208 -21.39 12.80 17.92
CA ARG A 208 -21.17 12.16 19.23
C ARG A 208 -21.61 10.70 19.27
N GLU A 209 -22.56 10.30 18.44
CA GLU A 209 -22.96 8.90 18.35
C GLU A 209 -21.96 8.13 17.48
N ILE A 210 -21.47 8.78 16.42
CA ILE A 210 -20.46 8.22 15.50
C ILE A 210 -19.10 8.08 16.20
N ILE A 211 -18.71 9.10 16.98
CA ILE A 211 -17.44 9.11 17.74
C ILE A 211 -17.73 9.69 19.15
N PRO A 212 -18.05 8.83 20.14
CA PRO A 212 -18.45 9.26 21.49
C PRO A 212 -17.48 10.18 22.22
N GLU A 213 -16.18 10.00 22.00
CA GLU A 213 -15.11 10.68 22.75
C GLU A 213 -14.52 11.89 22.02
N ILE A 214 -15.09 12.28 20.89
CA ILE A 214 -14.54 13.39 20.11
C ILE A 214 -14.81 14.74 20.78
N ASP A 215 -13.79 15.59 20.87
CA ASP A 215 -13.93 16.95 21.38
C ASP A 215 -14.41 17.94 20.29
N LEU A 216 -14.78 19.16 20.68
CA LEU A 216 -15.28 20.19 19.76
C LEU A 216 -14.25 20.63 18.72
N THR A 217 -12.96 20.61 19.06
CA THR A 217 -11.86 20.98 18.16
C THR A 217 -11.67 19.91 17.10
N THR A 218 -11.59 18.66 17.50
CA THR A 218 -11.49 17.50 16.60
C THR A 218 -12.73 17.41 15.72
N HIS A 219 -13.93 17.66 16.27
CA HIS A 219 -15.17 17.73 15.49
C HIS A 219 -15.09 18.79 14.38
N ARG A 220 -14.57 19.98 14.66
CA ARG A 220 -14.40 21.05 13.66
C ARG A 220 -13.43 20.65 12.56
N ILE A 221 -12.33 19.98 12.89
CA ILE A 221 -11.35 19.45 11.92
C ILE A 221 -12.03 18.44 11.00
N TYR A 222 -12.77 17.48 11.57
CA TYR A 222 -13.47 16.46 10.79
C TYR A 222 -14.57 17.04 9.91
N LYS A 223 -15.31 18.06 10.39
CA LYS A 223 -16.26 18.79 9.55
C LYS A 223 -15.57 19.42 8.33
N LYS A 224 -14.38 20.01 8.50
CA LYS A 224 -13.59 20.55 7.37
C LYS A 224 -13.16 19.44 6.40
N LEU A 225 -12.74 18.28 6.92
CA LEU A 225 -12.42 17.14 6.07
C LEU A 225 -13.59 16.74 5.17
N PHE A 226 -14.81 16.63 5.71
CA PHE A 226 -15.98 16.32 4.88
C PHE A 226 -16.25 17.38 3.79
N ILE A 227 -16.10 18.66 4.11
CA ILE A 227 -16.25 19.76 3.14
C ILE A 227 -15.19 19.65 2.05
N LEU A 228 -13.92 19.44 2.43
CA LEU A 228 -12.83 19.26 1.48
C LEU A 228 -13.05 18.06 0.55
N ALA A 229 -13.46 16.92 1.11
CA ALA A 229 -13.75 15.70 0.34
C ALA A 229 -14.94 15.87 -0.63
N LYS A 230 -15.91 16.72 -0.29
CA LYS A 230 -17.02 17.08 -1.19
C LYS A 230 -16.55 18.02 -2.30
N ASP A 231 -15.86 19.10 -1.94
CA ASP A 231 -15.51 20.20 -2.86
C ASP A 231 -14.33 19.85 -3.78
N ASN A 232 -13.54 18.83 -3.44
CA ASN A 232 -12.36 18.40 -4.17
C ASN A 232 -12.45 16.93 -4.59
N SER A 233 -13.58 16.52 -5.15
CA SER A 233 -13.90 15.12 -5.49
C SER A 233 -13.01 14.47 -6.55
N SER A 234 -12.04 15.19 -7.13
CA SER A 234 -11.01 14.67 -8.03
C SER A 234 -9.63 14.56 -7.41
N LYS A 235 -9.42 15.09 -6.20
CA LYS A 235 -8.10 15.12 -5.55
C LYS A 235 -7.82 13.83 -4.80
N LYS A 236 -6.53 13.46 -4.78
CA LYS A 236 -6.06 12.27 -4.07
C LYS A 236 -6.11 12.49 -2.56
N LEU A 237 -6.13 11.39 -1.80
CA LEU A 237 -6.24 11.39 -0.34
C LEU A 237 -5.13 12.21 0.32
N LEU A 238 -3.89 12.08 -0.17
CA LEU A 238 -2.76 12.85 0.34
C LEU A 238 -2.89 14.35 0.04
N GLU A 239 -3.41 14.73 -1.12
CA GLU A 239 -3.69 16.14 -1.45
C GLU A 239 -4.78 16.71 -0.54
N ILE A 240 -5.83 15.95 -0.24
CA ILE A 240 -6.88 16.37 0.70
C ILE A 240 -6.30 16.59 2.10
N TYR A 241 -5.39 15.71 2.55
CA TYR A 241 -4.67 15.90 3.80
C TYR A 241 -3.87 17.20 3.82
N ASN A 242 -3.10 17.48 2.76
CA ASN A 242 -2.30 18.70 2.66
C ASN A 242 -3.17 19.96 2.68
N LEU A 243 -4.30 19.97 1.96
CA LEU A 243 -5.28 21.07 2.01
C LEU A 243 -5.92 21.23 3.39
N LEU A 244 -6.14 20.13 4.11
CA LEU A 244 -6.66 20.19 5.47
C LEU A 244 -5.64 20.83 6.40
N LEU A 245 -4.36 20.46 6.30
CA LEU A 245 -3.27 21.05 7.08
C LEU A 245 -3.16 22.56 6.87
N GLU A 246 -3.32 23.04 5.63
CA GLU A 246 -3.33 24.48 5.32
C GLU A 246 -4.46 25.25 6.03
N GLN A 247 -5.55 24.56 6.38
CA GLN A 247 -6.75 25.17 6.96
C GLN A 247 -6.87 25.00 8.48
N ILE A 248 -5.98 24.26 9.12
CA ILE A 248 -6.03 24.01 10.57
C ILE A 248 -4.78 24.56 11.25
N THR A 249 -4.95 25.03 12.49
CA THR A 249 -3.85 25.59 13.28
C THR A 249 -3.17 24.54 14.16
N ILE A 250 -3.67 23.30 14.16
CA ILE A 250 -3.20 22.21 15.00
C ILE A 250 -2.53 21.19 14.10
N ASN A 251 -1.38 20.69 14.53
CA ASN A 251 -0.70 19.60 13.83
C ASN A 251 -1.55 18.32 13.91
N LEU A 252 -2.06 17.86 12.78
CA LEU A 252 -2.76 16.58 12.65
C LEU A 252 -1.81 15.60 11.95
N PRO A 253 -1.24 14.60 12.66
CA PRO A 253 -0.41 13.58 12.03
C PRO A 253 -1.19 12.81 10.98
N PHE A 254 -0.53 12.43 9.88
CA PHE A 254 -1.17 11.69 8.80
C PHE A 254 -1.84 10.38 9.27
N PRO A 255 -1.24 9.57 10.18
CA PRO A 255 -1.93 8.39 10.73
C PRO A 255 -3.25 8.71 11.44
N ALA A 256 -3.34 9.85 12.15
CA ALA A 256 -4.58 10.28 12.80
C ALA A 256 -5.64 10.70 11.77
N PHE A 257 -5.21 11.36 10.69
CA PHE A 257 -6.07 11.65 9.54
C PHE A 257 -6.61 10.37 8.88
N LEU A 258 -5.77 9.35 8.67
CA LEU A 258 -6.18 8.06 8.11
C LEU A 258 -7.17 7.33 9.02
N GLN A 259 -6.96 7.38 10.34
CA GLN A 259 -7.89 6.82 11.33
C GLN A 259 -9.27 7.47 11.24
N ALA A 260 -9.33 8.80 11.06
CA ALA A 260 -10.58 9.52 10.85
C ALA A 260 -11.27 9.05 9.55
N CYS A 261 -10.54 9.01 8.44
CA CYS A 261 -11.05 8.55 7.15
C CYS A 261 -11.59 7.12 7.23
N ALA A 262 -10.84 6.19 7.82
CA ALA A 262 -11.25 4.80 8.00
C ALA A 262 -12.53 4.72 8.83
N THR A 263 -12.64 5.50 9.90
CA THR A 263 -13.85 5.57 10.73
C THR A 263 -15.06 6.04 9.91
N PHE A 264 -14.92 7.08 9.10
CA PHE A 264 -16.02 7.59 8.27
C PHE A 264 -16.41 6.63 7.16
N ILE A 265 -15.45 5.95 6.54
CA ILE A 265 -15.71 4.93 5.52
C ILE A 265 -16.48 3.76 6.14
N MET A 266 -16.04 3.26 7.30
CA MET A 266 -16.72 2.15 7.99
C MET A 266 -18.16 2.49 8.43
N ASN A 267 -18.45 3.77 8.68
CA ASN A 267 -19.80 4.26 9.00
C ASN A 267 -20.61 4.66 7.76
N GLY A 268 -20.09 4.45 6.54
CA GLY A 268 -20.77 4.81 5.30
C GLY A 268 -20.92 6.33 5.07
N LEU A 269 -20.12 7.15 5.77
CA LEU A 269 -20.15 8.61 5.69
C LEU A 269 -19.18 9.16 4.64
N MET A 270 -18.18 8.37 4.25
CA MET A 270 -17.28 8.68 3.16
C MET A 270 -17.18 7.50 2.20
N ILE A 271 -17.04 7.81 0.93
CA ILE A 271 -16.80 6.83 -0.13
C ILE A 271 -15.34 6.98 -0.56
N ILE A 272 -14.67 5.85 -0.79
CA ILE A 272 -13.33 5.82 -1.37
C ILE A 272 -13.36 5.15 -2.73
N ASN A 273 -12.84 5.85 -3.73
CA ASN A 273 -12.57 5.30 -5.03
C ASN A 273 -11.05 5.17 -5.19
N LYS A 274 -10.56 3.96 -5.37
CA LYS A 274 -9.18 3.74 -5.78
C LYS A 274 -9.12 3.83 -7.29
N MET A 275 -8.26 4.71 -7.82
CA MET A 275 -7.93 4.66 -9.23
C MET A 275 -7.21 3.33 -9.49
N LYS A 276 -7.96 2.34 -10.01
CA LYS A 276 -7.36 1.14 -10.56
C LYS A 276 -6.65 1.57 -11.84
N PHE A 277 -5.33 1.39 -11.90
CA PHE A 277 -4.63 1.48 -13.18
C PHE A 277 -5.18 0.37 -14.07
N VAL A 278 -6.08 0.75 -14.98
CA VAL A 278 -6.44 -0.09 -16.11
C VAL A 278 -5.36 0.16 -17.13
N THR A 279 -4.47 -0.80 -17.34
CA THR A 279 -3.69 -0.85 -18.58
C THR A 279 -4.71 -0.95 -19.70
N ILE A 280 -4.92 0.15 -20.41
CA ILE A 280 -5.73 0.16 -21.63
C ILE A 280 -4.93 -0.63 -22.65
N PRO A 281 -5.42 -1.78 -23.15
CA PRO A 281 -4.82 -2.40 -24.31
C PRO A 281 -5.12 -1.47 -25.49
N LEU A 282 -4.07 -0.88 -26.07
CA LEU A 282 -4.13 -0.33 -27.43
C LEU A 282 -4.04 -1.48 -28.43
#